data_AF-A0A530BCY2-F1
#
_entry.id   AF-A0A530BCY2-F1
#
_cell.length_a   1.000
_cell.length_b   1.000
_cell.length_c   1.000
_cell.angle_alpha   90.00
_cell.angle_beta   90.00
_cell.angle_gamma   90.00
#
_symmetry.space_group_name_H-M   'P 1'
#
loop_
_entity.id
_entity.type
_entity.pdbx_description
1 polymer ?
#
loop_
_entity_poly.entity_id
_entity_poly.type
_entity_poly.pdbx_seq_one_letter_code
_entity_poly.pdbx_strand_id
1 'polypeptide(L)'
;MDWDWNFVWEIMPTLIQGVKITILATILGSILAAIVGLGIALARRSENRIVARSVGWFAEFIRGTPLLVQLYFIFYVLPDIGILLPPLVAGVIGLGLHYGTYTAEVYRAGIDNVPRGQWEAAKACNLNGRHTWTHII
;
A
#
# COMPACT_ATOMS: atom_id res chain seq x y z
N MET A 1 -6.85 -38.09 18.92
CA MET A 1 -6.52 -36.68 19.23
C MET A 1 -7.83 -36.04 19.61
N ASP A 2 -8.05 -35.88 20.90
CA ASP A 2 -9.27 -35.25 21.40
C ASP A 2 -9.01 -33.77 21.59
N TRP A 3 -10.03 -32.96 21.34
CA TRP A 3 -9.97 -31.51 21.53
C TRP A 3 -9.81 -31.17 23.02
N ASP A 4 -8.90 -30.24 23.36
CA ASP A 4 -8.63 -29.82 24.74
C ASP A 4 -8.78 -28.29 24.92
N TRP A 5 -9.80 -27.88 25.67
CA TRP A 5 -10.05 -26.47 26.00
C TRP A 5 -9.06 -25.90 27.03
N ASN A 6 -8.46 -26.73 27.88
CA ASN A 6 -7.50 -26.25 28.88
C ASN A 6 -6.22 -25.75 28.22
N PHE A 7 -5.76 -26.47 27.20
CA PHE A 7 -4.62 -26.05 26.38
C PHE A 7 -4.85 -24.68 25.72
N VAL A 8 -6.06 -24.39 25.25
CA VAL A 8 -6.40 -23.08 24.65
C VAL A 8 -6.22 -21.95 25.66
N TRP A 9 -6.65 -22.14 26.91
CA TRP A 9 -6.46 -21.15 27.97
C TRP A 9 -5.00 -20.96 28.35
N GLU A 10 -4.22 -22.05 28.35
CA GLU A 10 -2.79 -22.02 28.60
C GLU A 10 -2.03 -21.18 27.55
N ILE A 11 -2.36 -21.34 26.26
CA ILE A 11 -1.71 -20.59 25.17
C ILE A 11 -2.34 -19.21 24.90
N MET A 12 -3.42 -18.85 25.59
CA MET A 12 -4.15 -17.59 25.39
C MET A 12 -3.24 -16.35 25.42
N PRO A 13 -2.25 -16.22 26.33
CA PRO A 13 -1.32 -15.09 26.32
C PRO A 13 -0.51 -14.99 25.01
N THR A 14 -0.07 -16.12 24.46
CA THR A 14 0.67 -16.19 23.19
C THR A 14 -0.23 -15.83 22.01
N LEU A 15 -1.48 -16.29 22.00
CA LEU A 15 -2.47 -15.90 20.98
C LEU A 15 -2.72 -14.39 20.99
N ILE A 16 -2.85 -13.78 22.18
CA ILE A 16 -3.00 -12.33 22.33
C ILE A 16 -1.77 -11.59 21.80
N GLN A 17 -0.56 -12.11 22.03
CA GLN A 17 0.64 -11.54 21.41
C GLN A 17 0.59 -11.61 19.89
N GLY A 18 0.16 -12.74 19.31
CA GLY A 18 -0.06 -12.88 17.87
C GLY A 18 -1.05 -11.84 17.33
N VAL A 19 -2.19 -11.65 17.99
CA VAL A 19 -3.18 -10.62 17.62
C VAL A 19 -2.58 -9.22 17.64
N LYS A 20 -1.78 -8.88 18.67
CA LYS A 20 -1.11 -7.57 18.76
C LYS A 20 -0.19 -7.35 17.56
N ILE A 21 0.61 -8.36 17.17
CA ILE A 21 1.50 -8.26 16.01
C ILE A 21 0.70 -8.12 14.71
N THR A 22 -0.40 -8.86 14.55
CA THR A 22 -1.30 -8.74 13.39
C THR A 22 -1.87 -7.34 13.26
N ILE A 23 -2.39 -6.76 14.36
CA ILE A 23 -2.92 -5.40 14.37
C ILE A 23 -1.82 -4.40 14.00
N LEU A 24 -0.64 -4.54 14.61
CA LEU A 24 0.48 -3.64 14.37
C LEU A 24 0.95 -3.68 12.91
N ALA A 25 1.16 -4.88 12.36
CA ALA A 25 1.53 -5.07 10.97
C ALA A 25 0.47 -4.53 10.01
N THR A 26 -0.81 -4.72 10.32
CA THR A 26 -1.93 -4.23 9.52
C THR A 26 -1.97 -2.70 9.51
N ILE A 27 -1.87 -2.04 10.67
CA ILE A 27 -1.92 -0.58 10.77
C ILE A 27 -0.72 0.03 10.04
N LEU A 28 0.49 -0.41 10.34
CA LEU A 28 1.72 0.13 9.74
C LEU A 28 1.78 -0.14 8.24
N GLY A 29 1.44 -1.36 7.81
CA GLY A 29 1.35 -1.73 6.40
C GLY A 29 0.29 -0.91 5.65
N SER A 30 -0.87 -0.67 6.26
CA SER A 30 -1.94 0.15 5.67
C SER A 30 -1.55 1.62 5.54
N ILE A 31 -0.87 2.19 6.55
CA ILE A 31 -0.34 3.55 6.49
C ILE A 31 0.66 3.66 5.33
N LEU A 32 1.59 2.71 5.22
CA LEU A 32 2.54 2.69 4.12
C LEU A 32 1.84 2.53 2.77
N ALA A 33 0.84 1.65 2.67
CA ALA A 33 0.03 1.46 1.47
C ALA A 33 -0.72 2.74 1.05
N ALA A 34 -1.27 3.49 2.00
CA ALA A 34 -1.93 4.76 1.71
C ALA A 34 -0.94 5.78 1.13
N ILE A 35 0.24 5.92 1.74
CA ILE A 35 1.28 6.86 1.27
C ILE A 35 1.79 6.45 -0.12
N VAL A 36 2.20 5.19 -0.27
CA VAL A 36 2.72 4.64 -1.54
C VAL A 36 1.65 4.70 -2.62
N GLY A 37 0.41 4.31 -2.30
CA GLY A 37 -0.70 4.31 -3.24
C GLY A 37 -1.03 5.71 -3.75
N LEU A 38 -1.03 6.72 -2.88
CA LEU A 38 -1.22 8.12 -3.29
C LEU A 38 -0.08 8.56 -4.21
N GLY A 39 1.17 8.25 -3.85
CA GLY A 39 2.34 8.55 -4.68
C GLY A 39 2.25 7.93 -6.07
N ILE A 40 1.88 6.64 -6.17
CA ILE A 40 1.69 5.93 -7.44
C ILE A 40 0.55 6.56 -8.24
N ALA A 41 -0.60 6.86 -7.61
CA ALA A 41 -1.76 7.44 -8.29
C ALA A 41 -1.44 8.80 -8.90
N LEU A 42 -0.71 9.66 -8.17
CA LEU A 42 -0.27 10.97 -8.66
C LEU A 42 0.79 10.83 -9.76
N ALA A 43 1.78 9.96 -9.58
CA ALA A 43 2.84 9.77 -10.58
C ALA A 43 2.31 9.21 -11.91
N ARG A 44 1.29 8.35 -11.88
CA ARG A 44 0.60 7.85 -13.08
C ARG A 44 -0.18 8.93 -13.83
N ARG A 45 -0.52 10.05 -13.17
CA ARG A 45 -1.16 11.24 -13.79
C ARG A 45 -0.15 12.26 -14.30
N SER A 46 1.16 12.01 -14.18
CA SER A 46 2.19 12.90 -14.69
C SER A 46 2.04 13.12 -16.21
N GLU A 47 2.25 14.35 -16.68
CA GLU A 47 2.34 14.67 -18.11
C GLU A 47 3.52 13.95 -18.79
N ASN A 48 4.56 13.62 -18.03
CA ASN A 48 5.69 12.84 -18.52
C ASN A 48 5.29 11.37 -18.71
N ARG A 49 5.06 11.00 -19.97
CA ARG A 49 4.67 9.64 -20.38
C ARG A 49 5.64 8.55 -19.92
N ILE A 50 6.93 8.84 -19.79
CA ILE A 50 7.93 7.88 -19.33
C ILE A 50 7.69 7.55 -17.86
N VAL A 51 7.47 8.57 -17.02
CA VAL A 51 7.17 8.41 -15.60
C VAL A 51 5.85 7.64 -15.44
N ALA A 52 4.79 8.10 -16.09
CA ALA A 52 3.46 7.50 -15.95
C ALA A 52 3.44 6.02 -16.35
N ARG A 53 4.09 5.66 -17.48
CA ARG A 53 4.17 4.27 -17.96
C ARG A 53 5.06 3.41 -17.06
N SER A 54 6.22 3.91 -16.64
CA SER A 54 7.14 3.13 -15.80
C SER A 54 6.50 2.79 -14.47
N VAL A 55 5.88 3.78 -13.80
CA VAL A 55 5.16 3.56 -12.54
C VAL A 55 3.99 2.61 -12.72
N GLY A 56 3.22 2.75 -13.82
CA GLY A 56 2.14 1.82 -14.15
C GLY A 56 2.63 0.38 -14.30
N TRP A 57 3.72 0.17 -15.04
CA TRP A 57 4.32 -1.14 -15.24
C TRP A 57 4.82 -1.77 -13.94
N PHE A 58 5.52 -1.00 -13.09
CA PHE A 58 5.96 -1.51 -11.78
C PHE A 58 4.77 -1.88 -10.88
N ALA A 59 3.71 -1.07 -10.88
CA ALA A 59 2.51 -1.37 -10.10
C ALA A 59 1.78 -2.62 -10.62
N GLU A 60 1.74 -2.83 -11.94
CA GLU A 60 1.19 -4.05 -12.54
C GLU A 60 2.06 -5.28 -12.23
N PHE A 61 3.38 -5.16 -12.29
CA PHE A 61 4.31 -6.24 -11.94
C PHE A 61 4.15 -6.69 -10.49
N ILE A 62 4.05 -5.75 -9.54
CA ILE A 62 3.81 -6.06 -8.12
C ILE A 62 2.47 -6.78 -7.94
N ARG A 63 1.41 -6.34 -8.62
CA ARG A 63 0.09 -7.03 -8.57
C ARG A 63 0.10 -8.39 -9.26
N GLY A 64 0.94 -8.55 -10.28
CA GLY A 64 1.14 -9.80 -11.02
C GLY A 64 1.99 -10.83 -10.28
N THR A 65 2.59 -10.49 -9.13
CA THR A 65 3.41 -11.40 -8.33
C THR A 65 2.73 -11.73 -6.99
N PRO A 66 2.75 -12.99 -6.52
CA PRO A 66 2.11 -13.34 -5.26
C PRO A 66 2.76 -12.62 -4.06
N LEU A 67 1.94 -12.05 -3.18
CA LEU A 67 2.42 -11.39 -1.95
C LEU A 67 3.32 -12.30 -1.11
N LEU A 68 3.00 -13.59 -1.02
CA LEU A 68 3.82 -14.56 -0.29
C LEU A 68 5.25 -14.66 -0.86
N VAL A 69 5.39 -14.64 -2.19
CA VAL A 69 6.70 -14.68 -2.86
C VAL A 69 7.47 -13.39 -2.59
N GLN A 70 6.79 -12.24 -2.60
CA GLN A 70 7.40 -10.95 -2.26
C GLN A 70 7.94 -10.95 -0.83
N LEU A 71 7.13 -11.41 0.15
CA LEU A 71 7.54 -11.52 1.54
C LEU A 71 8.70 -12.51 1.73
N TYR A 72 8.64 -13.65 1.04
CA TYR A 72 9.73 -14.63 1.06
C TYR A 72 11.03 -14.01 0.55
N PHE A 73 10.98 -13.30 -0.57
CA PHE A 73 12.15 -12.63 -1.13
C PHE A 73 12.72 -11.58 -0.16
N ILE A 74 11.86 -10.73 0.39
CA ILE A 74 12.28 -9.68 1.34
C ILE A 74 12.91 -10.29 2.60
N PHE A 75 12.37 -11.39 3.11
CA PHE A 75 12.83 -11.94 4.38
C PHE A 75 13.99 -12.93 4.25
N TYR A 76 14.01 -13.75 3.19
CA TYR A 76 14.98 -14.84 3.03
C TYR A 76 16.05 -14.57 1.96
N VAL A 77 15.77 -13.75 0.94
CA VAL A 77 16.73 -13.51 -0.17
C VAL A 77 17.53 -12.23 0.02
N LEU A 78 16.92 -11.14 0.51
CA LEU A 78 17.65 -9.91 0.82
C LEU A 78 18.85 -10.08 1.78
N PRO A 79 18.82 -11.00 2.77
CA PRO A 79 19.99 -11.27 3.62
C PRO A 79 21.24 -11.70 2.83
N ASP A 80 21.09 -12.39 1.70
CA ASP A 80 22.22 -12.86 0.87
C ASP A 80 23.02 -11.70 0.26
N ILE A 81 22.40 -10.52 0.13
CA ILE A 81 23.03 -9.27 -0.32
C ILE A 81 23.31 -8.30 0.84
N GLY A 82 23.25 -8.79 2.09
CA GLY A 82 23.59 -8.03 3.29
C GLY A 82 22.48 -7.17 3.88
N ILE A 83 21.23 -7.31 3.40
CA ILE A 83 20.08 -6.54 3.90
C ILE A 83 19.27 -7.43 4.85
N LEU A 84 19.44 -7.23 6.16
CA LEU A 84 18.71 -7.95 7.20
C LEU A 84 17.61 -7.06 7.78
N LEU A 85 16.36 -7.50 7.68
CA LEU A 85 15.20 -6.79 8.19
C LEU A 85 14.55 -7.57 9.34
N PRO A 86 14.17 -6.91 10.45
CA PRO A 86 13.32 -7.53 11.45
C PRO A 86 12.00 -8.03 10.81
N PRO A 87 11.42 -9.16 11.28
CA PRO A 87 10.24 -9.78 10.64
C PRO A 87 9.06 -8.82 10.47
N LEU A 88 8.79 -7.98 11.48
CA LEU A 88 7.71 -6.99 11.42
C LEU A 88 7.99 -5.95 10.33
N VAL A 89 9.23 -5.49 10.17
CA VAL A 89 9.62 -4.49 9.16
C VAL A 89 9.49 -5.08 7.76
N ALA A 90 9.98 -6.31 7.56
CA ALA A 90 9.82 -7.03 6.31
C ALA A 90 8.33 -7.20 5.94
N GLY A 91 7.50 -7.58 6.91
CA GLY A 91 6.05 -7.69 6.76
C GLY A 91 5.41 -6.36 6.38
N VAL A 92 5.72 -5.27 7.08
CA VAL A 92 5.18 -3.93 6.81
C VAL A 92 5.56 -3.43 5.41
N ILE A 93 6.82 -3.62 5.00
CA ILE A 93 7.28 -3.23 3.65
C ILE A 93 6.56 -4.05 2.58
N GLY A 94 6.54 -5.38 2.72
CA GLY A 94 5.89 -6.26 1.74
C GLY A 94 4.40 -5.97 1.62
N LEU A 95 3.68 -5.89 2.74
CA LEU A 95 2.26 -5.56 2.78
C LEU A 95 2.01 -4.15 2.22
N GLY A 96 2.76 -3.15 2.67
CA GLY A 96 2.58 -1.76 2.28
C GLY A 96 2.85 -1.50 0.81
N LEU A 97 3.90 -2.08 0.24
CA LEU A 97 4.18 -1.97 -1.19
C LEU A 97 3.14 -2.71 -2.03
N HIS A 98 2.81 -3.95 -1.66
CA HIS A 98 1.83 -4.75 -2.38
C HIS A 98 0.46 -4.08 -2.39
N TYR A 99 -0.11 -3.82 -1.21
CA TYR A 99 -1.42 -3.18 -1.10
C TYR A 99 -1.39 -1.73 -1.57
N GLY A 100 -0.28 -1.01 -1.47
CA GLY A 100 -0.15 0.34 -2.01
C GLY A 100 -0.46 0.41 -3.50
N THR A 101 -0.11 -0.61 -4.28
CA THR A 101 -0.48 -0.66 -5.71
C THR A 101 -1.97 -0.82 -5.95
N TYR A 102 -2.68 -1.54 -5.08
CA TYR A 102 -4.15 -1.65 -5.12
C TYR A 102 -4.80 -0.35 -4.65
N THR A 103 -4.28 0.24 -3.57
CA THR A 103 -4.74 1.54 -3.05
C THR A 103 -4.56 2.65 -4.08
N ALA A 104 -3.52 2.58 -4.92
CA ALA A 104 -3.36 3.51 -6.04
C ALA A 104 -4.53 3.47 -7.04
N GLU A 105 -5.12 2.30 -7.30
CA GLU A 105 -6.31 2.20 -8.16
C GLU A 105 -7.55 2.76 -7.45
N VAL A 106 -7.66 2.57 -6.14
CA VAL A 106 -8.74 3.17 -5.34
C VAL A 106 -8.67 4.70 -5.42
N TYR A 107 -7.47 5.29 -5.22
CA TYR A 107 -7.27 6.72 -5.40
C TYR A 107 -7.57 7.17 -6.82
N ARG A 108 -7.08 6.44 -7.83
CA ARG A 108 -7.34 6.78 -9.24
C ARG A 108 -8.84 6.82 -9.53
N ALA A 109 -9.57 5.78 -9.13
CA ALA A 109 -11.01 5.70 -9.29
C ALA A 109 -11.74 6.81 -8.52
N GLY A 110 -11.31 7.11 -7.29
CA GLY A 110 -11.85 8.23 -6.51
C GLY A 110 -11.69 9.57 -7.24
N ILE A 111 -10.50 9.86 -7.76
CA ILE A 111 -10.23 11.11 -8.48
C ILE A 111 -10.98 11.16 -9.82
N ASP A 112 -11.04 10.04 -10.56
CA ASP A 112 -11.77 9.96 -11.85
C ASP A 112 -13.28 10.14 -11.68
N ASN A 113 -13.82 9.84 -10.49
CA ASN A 113 -15.24 10.04 -10.16
C ASN A 113 -15.59 11.50 -9.86
N VAL A 114 -14.61 12.40 -9.72
CA VAL A 114 -14.91 13.83 -9.48
C VAL A 114 -15.55 14.44 -10.73
N PRO A 115 -16.73 15.09 -10.62
CA PRO A 115 -17.43 15.64 -11.78
C PRO A 115 -16.55 16.61 -12.58
N ARG A 116 -16.61 16.52 -13.91
CA ARG A 116 -15.83 17.40 -14.82
C ARG A 116 -16.03 18.89 -14.54
N GLY A 117 -17.23 19.28 -14.11
CA GLY A 117 -17.55 20.66 -13.73
C GLY A 117 -16.66 21.24 -12.62
N GLN A 118 -16.15 20.42 -11.69
CA GLN A 118 -15.22 20.89 -10.65
C GLN A 118 -13.86 21.32 -11.25
N TRP A 119 -13.36 20.52 -12.19
CA TRP A 119 -12.13 20.82 -12.92
C TRP A 119 -12.29 22.05 -13.82
N GLU A 120 -13.42 22.15 -14.52
CA GLU A 120 -13.75 23.29 -15.38
C GLU A 120 -13.93 24.59 -14.58
N ALA A 121 -14.61 24.53 -13.44
CA ALA A 121 -14.76 25.68 -12.54
C ALA A 121 -13.43 26.15 -11.97
N ALA A 122 -12.55 25.24 -11.53
CA ALA A 122 -11.22 25.60 -11.05
C ALA A 122 -10.40 26.30 -12.15
N LYS A 123 -10.49 25.84 -13.40
CA LYS A 123 -9.86 26.47 -14.55
C LYS A 123 -10.46 27.84 -14.89
N ALA A 124 -11.79 27.97 -14.85
CA ALA A 124 -12.49 29.24 -15.10
C ALA A 124 -12.15 30.32 -14.07
N CYS A 125 -11.94 29.92 -12.81
CA CYS A 125 -11.48 30.79 -11.73
C CYS A 125 -9.96 31.04 -11.74
N ASN A 126 -9.23 30.57 -12.75
CA ASN A 126 -7.77 30.69 -12.87
C ASN A 126 -7.02 30.18 -11.62
N LEU A 127 -7.54 29.13 -10.97
CA LEU A 127 -6.86 28.49 -9.85
C LEU A 127 -5.63 27.75 -10.36
N ASN A 128 -4.51 27.89 -9.66
CA ASN A 128 -3.32 27.10 -9.95
C ASN A 128 -3.53 25.62 -9.53
N GLY A 129 -2.69 24.73 -10.06
CA GLY A 129 -2.82 23.29 -9.81
C GLY A 129 -2.83 22.92 -8.33
N ARG A 130 -2.03 23.58 -7.48
CA ARG A 130 -2.02 23.30 -6.04
C ARG A 130 -3.38 23.59 -5.41
N HIS A 131 -3.99 24.74 -5.71
CA HIS A 131 -5.31 25.08 -5.20
C HIS A 131 -6.39 24.11 -5.71
N THR A 132 -6.35 23.77 -7.01
CA THR A 132 -7.28 22.79 -7.59
C THR A 132 -7.21 21.45 -6.85
N TRP A 133 -6.00 20.93 -6.63
CA TRP A 133 -5.78 19.60 -6.03
C TRP A 133 -5.97 19.52 -4.51
N THR A 134 -5.96 20.63 -3.77
CA THR A 134 -6.09 20.57 -2.30
C THR A 134 -7.36 21.21 -1.75
N HIS A 135 -8.08 22.01 -2.55
CA HIS A 135 -9.29 22.71 -2.10
C HIS A 135 -10.55 22.32 -2.88
N ILE A 136 -10.42 21.74 -4.08
CA ILE A 136 -11.56 21.45 -4.96
C ILE A 136 -11.71 19.95 -5.21
N ILE A 137 -10.62 19.30 -5.63
CA ILE A 137 -10.52 17.86 -5.91
C ILE A 137 -10.11 17.14 -4.64
#